data_AF-A0A4Y9REQ9-F1
#
_entry.id   AF-A0A4Y9REQ9-F1
#
_cell.length_a   1.000
_cell.length_b   1.000
_cell.length_c   1.000
_cell.angle_alpha   90.00
_cell.angle_beta   90.00
_cell.angle_gamma   90.00
#
_symmetry.space_group_name_H-M   'P 1'
#
loop_
_entity.id
_entity.type
_entity.pdbx_description
1 polymer ?
#
loop_
_entity_poly.entity_id
_entity_poly.type
_entity_poly.pdbx_seq_one_letter_code
_entity_poly.pdbx_strand_id
1 'polypeptide(L)'
;MLVDVFLTTVALTAIIAVRYVAVGVVTHRLLWQGRGRGRRLNLRAPAAARMRREMIVSLAACPIYALPAALAIELWKRGHTAIYSDVHAWPLWWLPASLVVYLLAHDAFYYWLHRGLHHTRVFSWAHAEHHRSRDPSAFASFAFDPAEAVATAWFLPAMALVVPIHWAVALVLLTLMTLAAVLNHAGREVWPEAWLSRAPLRWFITASHHDAHHKRFNGNYGLYFQFWDRVGGTQLSGRR
;
A
#
# COMPACT_ATOMS: atom_id res chain seq x y z
N MET A 1 -19.26 19.03 -12.84
CA MET A 1 -19.05 17.82 -12.01
C MET A 1 -18.46 16.67 -12.79
N LEU A 2 -19.14 16.07 -13.78
CA LEU A 2 -18.60 14.90 -14.51
C LEU A 2 -17.29 15.21 -15.26
N VAL A 3 -17.22 16.34 -15.96
CA VAL A 3 -16.00 16.79 -16.64
C VAL A 3 -14.86 17.02 -15.64
N ASP A 4 -15.14 17.71 -14.53
CA ASP A 4 -14.15 17.97 -13.47
C ASP A 4 -13.60 16.66 -12.87
N VAL A 5 -14.49 15.71 -12.55
CA VAL A 5 -14.10 14.39 -12.03
C VAL A 5 -13.26 13.64 -13.06
N PHE A 6 -13.63 13.67 -14.34
CA PHE A 6 -12.84 13.04 -15.40
C PHE A 6 -11.44 13.65 -15.50
N LEU A 7 -11.33 14.98 -15.59
CA LEU A 7 -10.04 15.68 -15.69
C LEU A 7 -9.17 15.43 -14.46
N THR A 8 -9.76 15.52 -13.26
CA THR A 8 -9.04 15.24 -12.00
C THR A 8 -8.62 13.77 -11.93
N THR A 9 -9.42 12.82 -12.43
CA THR A 9 -9.05 11.39 -12.50
C THR A 9 -7.85 11.18 -13.42
N VAL A 10 -7.82 11.80 -14.60
CA VAL A 10 -6.68 11.72 -15.53
C VAL A 10 -5.42 12.30 -14.89
N ALA A 11 -5.52 13.48 -14.26
CA ALA A 11 -4.39 14.12 -13.60
C ALA A 11 -3.85 13.27 -12.43
N LEU A 12 -4.73 12.76 -11.56
CA LEU A 12 -4.34 11.90 -10.44
C LEU A 12 -3.76 10.57 -10.91
N THR A 13 -4.27 10.00 -12.01
CA THR A 13 -3.70 8.79 -12.62
C THR A 13 -2.22 9.02 -12.96
N ALA A 14 -1.92 10.14 -13.63
CA ALA A 14 -0.53 10.48 -13.97
C ALA A 14 0.33 10.70 -12.72
N ILE A 15 -0.18 11.41 -11.71
CA ILE A 15 0.55 11.67 -10.45
C ILE A 15 0.85 10.36 -9.71
N ILE A 16 -0.14 9.47 -9.58
CA ILE A 16 0.02 8.17 -8.92
C ILE A 16 1.03 7.32 -9.69
N ALA A 17 0.90 7.24 -11.02
CA ALA A 17 1.81 6.48 -11.88
C ALA A 17 3.26 6.98 -11.77
N VAL A 18 3.48 8.30 -11.87
CA VAL A 18 4.82 8.90 -11.77
C VAL A 18 5.43 8.65 -10.39
N ARG A 19 4.66 8.89 -9.31
CA ARG A 19 5.12 8.64 -7.94
C ARG A 19 5.49 7.17 -7.75
N TYR A 20 4.62 6.26 -8.18
CA TYR A 20 4.83 4.83 -8.10
C TYR A 20 6.12 4.40 -8.83
N VAL A 21 6.29 4.80 -10.09
CA VAL A 21 7.49 4.46 -10.86
C VAL A 21 8.74 5.08 -10.24
N ALA A 22 8.68 6.34 -9.81
CA ALA A 22 9.82 7.02 -9.19
C ALA A 22 10.28 6.31 -7.90
N VAL A 23 9.35 6.03 -6.98
CA VAL A 23 9.65 5.33 -5.72
C VAL A 23 10.12 3.90 -6.00
N GLY A 24 9.47 3.17 -6.91
CA GLY A 24 9.86 1.81 -7.30
C GLY A 24 11.26 1.74 -7.90
N VAL A 25 11.59 2.65 -8.83
CA VAL A 25 12.93 2.74 -9.45
C VAL A 25 13.99 3.10 -8.42
N VAL A 26 13.74 4.12 -7.59
CA VAL A 26 14.70 4.53 -6.54
C VAL A 26 14.95 3.37 -5.58
N THR A 27 13.90 2.73 -5.06
CA THR A 27 14.04 1.57 -4.16
C THR A 27 14.76 0.42 -4.85
N HIS A 28 14.38 0.06 -6.08
CA HIS A 28 15.05 -1.02 -6.80
C HIS A 28 16.54 -0.73 -6.99
N ARG A 29 16.89 0.50 -7.41
CA ARG A 29 18.29 0.90 -7.59
C ARG A 29 19.08 0.83 -6.29
N LEU A 30 18.55 1.41 -5.22
CA LEU A 30 19.21 1.43 -3.91
C LEU A 30 19.45 0.02 -3.35
N LEU A 31 18.53 -0.92 -3.59
CA LEU A 31 18.59 -2.25 -3.00
C LEU A 31 19.30 -3.29 -3.88
N TRP A 32 19.26 -3.13 -5.21
CA TRP A 32 19.74 -4.17 -6.14
C TRP A 32 20.95 -3.77 -6.99
N GLN A 33 21.37 -2.50 -7.05
CA GLN A 33 22.59 -2.13 -7.79
C GLN A 33 23.88 -2.48 -7.02
N GLY A 34 24.93 -2.85 -7.77
CA GLY A 34 26.22 -3.26 -7.21
C GLY A 34 26.10 -4.48 -6.30
N ARG A 35 26.61 -4.38 -5.07
CA ARG A 35 26.43 -5.43 -4.04
C ARG A 35 24.99 -5.49 -3.50
N GLY A 36 24.23 -4.40 -3.67
CA GLY A 36 22.91 -4.19 -3.09
C GLY A 36 22.95 -3.95 -1.58
N ARG A 37 21.80 -3.56 -1.02
CA ARG A 37 21.64 -3.24 0.41
C ARG A 37 20.63 -4.18 1.06
N GLY A 38 20.86 -4.50 2.34
CA GLY A 38 19.99 -5.40 3.08
C GLY A 38 20.15 -6.88 2.71
N ARG A 39 19.49 -7.73 3.49
CA ARG A 39 19.49 -9.20 3.34
C ARG A 39 18.58 -9.60 2.18
N ARG A 40 19.09 -10.40 1.25
CA ARG A 40 18.27 -10.96 0.15
C ARG A 40 17.28 -11.97 0.70
N LEU A 41 16.04 -11.89 0.26
CA LEU A 41 14.97 -12.85 0.62
C LEU A 41 14.83 -13.96 -0.42
N ASN A 42 15.36 -13.73 -1.62
CA ASN A 42 15.24 -14.60 -2.78
C ASN A 42 16.62 -14.88 -3.38
N LEU A 43 16.80 -16.10 -3.91
CA LEU A 43 18.09 -16.57 -4.45
C LEU A 43 18.58 -15.70 -5.61
N ARG A 44 17.67 -15.25 -6.46
CA ARG A 44 17.95 -14.47 -7.66
C ARG A 44 17.36 -13.06 -7.55
N ALA A 45 18.00 -12.11 -8.22
CA ALA A 45 17.43 -10.79 -8.40
C ALA A 45 16.16 -10.87 -9.28
N PRO A 46 15.19 -9.95 -9.12
CA PRO A 46 14.01 -9.91 -9.97
C PRO A 46 14.39 -9.79 -11.45
N ALA A 47 13.87 -10.69 -12.28
CA ALA A 47 14.12 -10.65 -13.72
C ALA A 47 13.47 -9.43 -14.36
N ALA A 48 14.13 -8.81 -15.34
CA ALA A 48 13.63 -7.61 -16.04
C ALA A 48 12.23 -7.83 -16.65
N ALA A 49 11.98 -9.00 -17.26
CA ALA A 49 10.68 -9.35 -17.82
C ALA A 49 9.57 -9.40 -16.74
N ARG A 50 9.89 -9.89 -15.54
CA ARG A 50 8.96 -9.93 -14.40
C ARG A 50 8.63 -8.51 -13.94
N MET A 51 9.66 -7.70 -13.68
CA MET A 51 9.48 -6.30 -13.25
C MET A 51 8.67 -5.50 -14.28
N ARG A 52 8.90 -5.70 -15.57
CA ARG A 52 8.11 -5.06 -16.63
C ARG A 52 6.62 -5.44 -16.56
N ARG A 53 6.30 -6.72 -16.34
CA ARG A 53 4.91 -7.17 -16.19
C ARG A 53 4.26 -6.54 -14.98
N GLU A 54 4.91 -6.63 -13.82
CA GLU A 54 4.42 -6.05 -12.57
C GLU A 54 4.19 -4.54 -12.70
N MET A 55 5.09 -3.84 -13.39
CA MET A 55 4.94 -2.41 -13.68
C MET A 55 3.76 -2.11 -14.59
N ILE A 56 3.55 -2.88 -15.66
CA ILE A 56 2.40 -2.69 -16.57
C ILE A 56 1.08 -2.88 -15.82
N VAL A 57 0.95 -3.95 -15.03
CA VAL A 57 -0.28 -4.22 -14.26
C VAL A 57 -0.51 -3.13 -13.20
N SER A 58 0.54 -2.73 -12.48
CA SER A 58 0.47 -1.64 -11.51
C SER A 58 0.02 -0.31 -12.13
N LEU A 59 0.54 0.02 -13.32
CA LEU A 59 0.13 1.23 -14.05
C LEU A 59 -1.33 1.14 -14.51
N ALA A 60 -1.79 -0.04 -14.93
CA ALA A 60 -3.19 -0.26 -15.30
C ALA A 60 -4.16 -0.11 -14.11
N ALA A 61 -3.71 -0.35 -12.87
CA ALA A 61 -4.51 -0.13 -11.66
C ALA A 61 -4.60 1.36 -11.24
N CYS A 62 -3.70 2.22 -11.71
CA CYS A 62 -3.64 3.63 -11.29
C CYS A 62 -4.96 4.41 -11.51
N PRO A 63 -5.67 4.30 -12.66
CA PRO A 63 -6.96 4.95 -12.86
C PRO A 63 -8.04 4.51 -11.86
N ILE A 64 -8.00 3.26 -11.41
CA ILE A 64 -8.97 2.71 -10.44
C ILE A 64 -8.80 3.40 -9.09
N TYR A 65 -7.56 3.63 -8.65
CA TYR A 65 -7.26 4.41 -7.44
C TYR A 65 -7.52 5.90 -7.61
N ALA A 66 -7.29 6.44 -8.82
CA ALA A 66 -7.46 7.86 -9.11
C ALA A 66 -8.92 8.31 -9.04
N LEU A 67 -9.87 7.48 -9.48
CA LEU A 67 -11.29 7.83 -9.53
C LEU A 67 -11.89 8.20 -8.15
N PRO A 68 -11.82 7.37 -7.10
CA PRO A 68 -12.41 7.72 -5.81
C PRO A 68 -11.68 8.90 -5.15
N ALA A 69 -10.36 9.02 -5.34
CA ALA A 69 -9.61 10.19 -4.90
C ALA A 69 -10.06 11.47 -5.62
N ALA A 70 -10.29 11.40 -6.95
CA ALA A 70 -10.80 12.51 -7.73
C ALA A 70 -12.19 12.93 -7.25
N LEU A 71 -13.09 11.97 -7.00
CA LEU A 71 -14.41 12.24 -6.42
C LEU A 71 -14.29 12.96 -5.08
N ALA A 72 -13.44 12.48 -4.15
CA ALA A 72 -13.22 13.15 -2.87
C ALA A 72 -12.67 14.57 -3.02
N ILE A 73 -11.73 14.80 -3.94
CA ILE A 73 -11.18 16.15 -4.20
C ILE A 73 -12.24 17.07 -4.81
N GLU A 74 -13.04 16.59 -5.77
CA GLU A 74 -14.09 17.39 -6.39
C GLU A 74 -15.24 17.69 -5.43
N LEU A 75 -15.54 16.78 -4.50
CA LEU A 75 -16.47 17.04 -3.40
C LEU A 75 -15.88 18.03 -2.38
N TRP A 76 -14.58 17.94 -2.10
CA TRP A 76 -13.89 18.86 -1.19
C TRP A 76 -13.92 20.30 -1.68
N LYS A 77 -13.65 20.52 -2.97
CA LYS A 77 -13.78 21.84 -3.62
C LYS A 77 -15.17 22.46 -3.47
N ARG A 78 -16.19 21.64 -3.24
CA ARG A 78 -17.60 22.03 -3.05
C ARG A 78 -18.03 22.03 -1.57
N GLY A 79 -17.12 21.76 -0.64
CA GLY A 79 -17.41 21.73 0.80
C GLY A 79 -18.16 20.48 1.28
N HIS A 80 -18.13 19.38 0.53
CA HIS A 80 -18.86 18.14 0.84
C HIS A 80 -17.99 17.02 1.44
N THR A 81 -16.80 17.35 1.93
CA THR A 81 -15.92 16.41 2.63
C THR A 81 -15.42 17.01 3.93
N ALA A 82 -14.82 16.18 4.78
CA ALA A 82 -14.16 16.62 6.00
C ALA A 82 -12.69 17.04 5.75
N ILE A 83 -12.25 17.12 4.49
CA ILE A 83 -10.90 17.62 4.16
C ILE A 83 -10.87 19.12 4.43
N TYR A 84 -9.81 19.60 5.08
CA TYR A 84 -9.65 21.02 5.41
C TYR A 84 -8.27 21.57 5.02
N SER A 85 -8.22 22.88 4.75
CA SER A 85 -7.02 23.62 4.29
C SER A 85 -6.36 24.48 5.35
N ASP A 86 -7.15 25.04 6.27
CA ASP A 86 -6.62 25.88 7.33
C ASP A 86 -6.17 25.00 8.49
N VAL A 87 -4.88 25.07 8.83
CA VAL A 87 -4.31 24.32 9.96
C VAL A 87 -4.97 24.67 11.30
N HIS A 88 -5.60 25.85 11.41
CA HIS A 88 -6.33 26.31 12.60
C HIS A 88 -7.82 25.93 12.60
N ALA A 89 -8.34 25.29 11.55
CA ALA A 89 -9.73 24.80 11.52
C ALA A 89 -9.98 23.69 12.56
N TRP A 90 -8.93 23.03 13.02
CA TRP A 90 -8.94 22.04 14.10
C TRP A 90 -7.79 22.33 15.08
N PRO A 91 -7.85 21.87 16.34
CA PRO A 91 -6.71 21.94 17.24
C PRO A 91 -5.46 21.31 16.61
N LEU A 92 -4.28 21.95 16.74
CA LEU A 92 -3.06 21.50 16.06
C LEU A 92 -2.64 20.06 16.38
N TRP A 93 -2.99 19.54 17.57
CA TRP A 93 -2.76 18.13 17.94
C TRP A 93 -3.52 17.15 17.04
N TRP A 94 -4.57 17.60 16.36
CA TRP A 94 -5.34 16.79 15.41
C TRP A 94 -4.53 16.44 14.16
N LEU A 95 -3.50 17.22 13.79
CA LEU A 95 -2.67 16.91 12.63
C LEU A 95 -1.97 15.54 12.75
N PRO A 96 -1.18 15.25 13.80
CA PRO A 96 -0.62 13.91 14.00
C PRO A 96 -1.67 12.87 14.43
N ALA A 97 -2.71 13.27 15.19
CA ALA A 97 -3.74 12.33 15.63
C ALA A 97 -4.57 11.78 14.46
N SER A 98 -4.98 12.63 13.52
CA SER A 98 -5.70 12.22 12.31
C SER A 98 -4.85 11.27 11.46
N LEU A 99 -3.54 11.52 11.32
CA LEU A 99 -2.65 10.58 10.64
C LEU A 99 -2.70 9.18 11.27
N VAL A 100 -2.61 9.09 12.59
CA VAL A 100 -2.67 7.82 13.33
C VAL A 100 -4.05 7.16 13.18
N VAL A 101 -5.13 7.93 13.31
CA VAL A 101 -6.51 7.43 13.13
C VAL A 101 -6.69 6.81 11.75
N TYR A 102 -6.25 7.51 10.69
CA TYR A 102 -6.31 7.01 9.33
C TYR A 102 -5.43 5.77 9.12
N LEU A 103 -4.21 5.75 9.65
CA LEU A 103 -3.32 4.59 9.55
C LEU A 103 -3.92 3.35 10.21
N LEU A 104 -4.44 3.48 11.43
CA LEU A 104 -5.02 2.35 12.17
C LEU A 104 -6.32 1.85 11.54
N ALA A 105 -7.20 2.77 11.10
CA ALA A 105 -8.43 2.41 10.42
C ALA A 105 -8.15 1.68 9.11
N HIS A 106 -7.18 2.18 8.33
CA HIS A 106 -6.80 1.56 7.07
C HIS A 106 -6.13 0.21 7.24
N ASP A 107 -5.23 0.06 8.23
CA ASP A 107 -4.60 -1.22 8.55
C ASP A 107 -5.63 -2.28 8.94
N ALA A 108 -6.63 -1.91 9.77
CA ALA A 108 -7.72 -2.79 10.16
C ALA A 108 -8.59 -3.19 8.98
N PHE A 109 -9.04 -2.22 8.17
CA PHE A 109 -9.84 -2.49 6.98
C PHE A 109 -9.11 -3.41 6.02
N TYR A 110 -7.85 -3.10 5.71
CA TYR A 110 -7.06 -3.86 4.75
C TYR A 110 -6.82 -5.28 5.25
N TYR A 111 -6.52 -5.49 6.53
CA TYR A 111 -6.33 -6.84 7.07
C TYR A 111 -7.53 -7.76 6.78
N TRP A 112 -8.74 -7.30 7.09
CA TRP A 112 -9.95 -8.12 6.89
C TRP A 112 -10.27 -8.31 5.42
N LEU A 113 -10.14 -7.26 4.61
CA LEU A 113 -10.31 -7.36 3.16
C LEU A 113 -9.32 -8.36 2.56
N HIS A 114 -8.03 -8.21 2.88
CA HIS A 114 -6.96 -9.03 2.37
C HIS A 114 -7.13 -10.49 2.79
N ARG A 115 -7.45 -10.76 4.06
CA ARG A 115 -7.79 -12.12 4.52
C ARG A 115 -8.99 -12.69 3.74
N GLY A 116 -10.01 -11.89 3.44
CA GLY A 116 -11.15 -12.28 2.62
C GLY A 116 -10.79 -12.57 1.15
N LEU A 117 -9.86 -11.80 0.58
CA LEU A 117 -9.34 -12.02 -0.77
C LEU A 117 -8.62 -13.37 -0.92
N HIS A 118 -8.08 -13.92 0.17
CA HIS A 118 -7.49 -15.27 0.21
C HIS A 118 -8.50 -16.40 0.38
N HIS A 119 -9.80 -16.10 0.48
CA HIS A 119 -10.82 -17.14 0.49
C HIS A 119 -10.86 -17.88 -0.86
N THR A 120 -11.02 -19.20 -0.85
CA THR A 120 -10.93 -20.06 -2.05
C THR A 120 -11.88 -19.67 -3.19
N ARG A 121 -13.04 -19.08 -2.85
CA ARG A 121 -14.03 -18.58 -3.83
C ARG A 121 -13.71 -17.20 -4.41
N VAL A 122 -12.75 -16.48 -3.83
CA VAL A 122 -12.44 -15.08 -4.16
C VAL A 122 -11.07 -14.96 -4.82
N PHE A 123 -10.09 -15.69 -4.28
CA PHE A 123 -8.68 -15.59 -4.65
C PHE A 123 -8.43 -15.59 -6.17
N SER A 124 -9.02 -16.55 -6.89
CA SER A 124 -8.70 -16.78 -8.31
C SER A 124 -9.05 -15.60 -9.24
N TRP A 125 -10.03 -14.77 -8.88
CA TRP A 125 -10.49 -13.65 -9.72
C TRP A 125 -10.21 -12.28 -9.12
N ALA A 126 -9.81 -12.22 -7.84
CA ALA A 126 -9.63 -10.95 -7.14
C ALA A 126 -8.23 -10.73 -6.57
N HIS A 127 -7.37 -11.75 -6.46
CA HIS A 127 -6.05 -11.58 -5.81
C HIS A 127 -4.93 -12.43 -6.43
N ALA A 128 -5.25 -13.23 -7.45
CA ALA A 128 -4.30 -14.13 -8.09
C ALA A 128 -3.22 -13.39 -8.87
N GLU A 129 -3.52 -12.23 -9.49
CA GLU A 129 -2.52 -11.44 -10.19
C GLU A 129 -1.50 -10.84 -9.22
N HIS A 130 -1.94 -10.41 -8.02
CA HIS A 130 -1.03 -9.94 -6.98
C HIS A 130 0.00 -10.99 -6.61
N HIS A 131 -0.47 -12.23 -6.39
CA HIS A 131 0.36 -13.37 -6.03
C HIS A 131 1.05 -14.06 -7.19
N ARG A 132 0.87 -13.56 -8.42
CA ARG A 132 1.47 -14.17 -9.62
C ARG A 132 2.99 -14.18 -9.55
N SER A 133 3.58 -13.21 -8.85
CA SER A 133 5.00 -13.16 -8.55
C SER A 133 5.29 -13.63 -7.13
N ARG A 134 5.58 -14.92 -6.96
CA ARG A 134 5.99 -15.50 -5.66
C ARG A 134 7.23 -14.86 -5.04
N ASP A 135 8.13 -14.32 -5.86
CA ASP A 135 9.21 -13.45 -5.42
C ASP A 135 8.98 -12.06 -6.02
N PRO A 136 8.15 -11.22 -5.36
CA PRO A 136 7.78 -9.93 -5.91
C PRO A 136 9.00 -9.00 -5.99
N SER A 137 8.94 -8.04 -6.92
CA SER A 137 9.82 -6.88 -6.90
C SER A 137 9.09 -5.65 -6.36
N ALA A 138 9.81 -4.56 -6.13
CA ALA A 138 9.24 -3.26 -5.76
C ALA A 138 8.04 -2.85 -6.64
N PHE A 139 8.04 -3.29 -7.91
CA PHE A 139 7.01 -3.00 -8.90
C PHE A 139 5.74 -3.88 -8.78
N ALA A 140 5.72 -4.88 -7.90
CA ALA A 140 4.52 -5.66 -7.62
C ALA A 140 3.54 -4.96 -6.66
N SER A 141 3.95 -3.84 -6.06
CA SER A 141 3.23 -3.16 -4.98
C SER A 141 1.81 -2.70 -5.33
N PHE A 142 1.49 -2.56 -6.62
CA PHE A 142 0.16 -2.19 -7.14
C PHE A 142 -0.35 -3.20 -8.20
N ALA A 143 0.33 -4.34 -8.38
CA ALA A 143 0.02 -5.30 -9.42
C ALA A 143 -1.19 -6.16 -9.01
N PHE A 144 -2.35 -5.52 -8.87
CA PHE A 144 -3.57 -6.13 -8.37
C PHE A 144 -4.51 -6.55 -9.50
N ASP A 145 -5.38 -7.52 -9.20
CA ASP A 145 -6.58 -7.71 -10.01
C ASP A 145 -7.49 -6.46 -9.91
N PRO A 146 -8.28 -6.13 -10.95
CA PRO A 146 -9.17 -4.98 -10.91
C PRO A 146 -10.13 -4.99 -9.71
N ALA A 147 -10.60 -6.17 -9.29
CA ALA A 147 -11.49 -6.31 -8.15
C ALA A 147 -10.83 -5.91 -6.81
N GLU A 148 -9.58 -6.32 -6.58
CA GLU A 148 -8.81 -5.89 -5.41
C GLU A 148 -8.48 -4.39 -5.46
N ALA A 149 -8.10 -3.88 -6.63
CA ALA A 149 -7.85 -2.45 -6.82
C ALA A 149 -9.12 -1.63 -6.47
N VAL A 150 -10.30 -2.04 -6.94
CA VAL A 150 -11.57 -1.41 -6.57
C VAL A 150 -11.80 -1.54 -5.07
N ALA A 151 -11.76 -2.74 -4.49
CA ALA A 151 -12.09 -2.95 -3.09
C ALA A 151 -11.19 -2.13 -2.13
N THR A 152 -9.93 -1.95 -2.48
CA THR A 152 -8.96 -1.19 -1.65
C THR A 152 -8.99 0.32 -1.89
N ALA A 153 -9.38 0.79 -3.09
CA ALA A 153 -9.27 2.21 -3.46
C ALA A 153 -10.26 3.15 -2.75
N TRP A 154 -11.40 2.64 -2.29
CA TRP A 154 -12.50 3.49 -1.80
C TRP A 154 -12.40 3.87 -0.32
N PHE A 155 -11.70 3.08 0.49
CA PHE A 155 -11.77 3.23 1.95
C PHE A 155 -11.30 4.60 2.44
N LEU A 156 -10.10 5.04 2.03
CA LEU A 156 -9.56 6.33 2.47
C LEU A 156 -10.35 7.54 1.94
N PRO A 157 -10.74 7.60 0.64
CA PRO A 157 -11.64 8.65 0.15
C PRO A 157 -12.98 8.69 0.89
N ALA A 158 -13.59 7.53 1.18
CA ALA A 158 -14.84 7.46 1.93
C ALA A 158 -14.67 7.97 3.38
N MET A 159 -13.56 7.60 4.03
CA MET A 159 -13.22 8.10 5.35
C MET A 159 -13.05 9.62 5.36
N ALA A 160 -12.44 10.20 4.33
CA ALA A 160 -12.27 11.65 4.17
C ALA A 160 -13.58 12.43 3.96
N LEU A 161 -14.70 11.75 3.67
CA LEU A 161 -16.01 12.40 3.65
C LEU A 161 -16.48 12.79 5.06
N VAL A 162 -16.07 12.05 6.09
CA VAL A 162 -16.65 12.18 7.45
C VAL A 162 -15.62 12.37 8.56
N VAL A 163 -14.37 11.91 8.37
CA VAL A 163 -13.29 12.06 9.36
C VAL A 163 -12.39 13.21 8.94
N PRO A 164 -12.29 14.29 9.74
CA PRO A 164 -11.52 15.46 9.37
C PRO A 164 -10.04 15.16 9.15
N ILE A 165 -9.50 15.60 8.02
CA ILE A 165 -8.07 15.46 7.70
C ILE A 165 -7.56 16.68 6.94
N HIS A 166 -6.42 17.20 7.37
CA HIS A 166 -5.75 18.28 6.63
C HIS A 166 -5.16 17.71 5.34
N TRP A 167 -5.31 18.40 4.21
CA TRP A 167 -4.82 17.90 2.91
C TRP A 167 -3.32 17.50 2.95
N ALA A 168 -2.48 18.26 3.66
CA ALA A 168 -1.06 17.94 3.78
C ALA A 168 -0.82 16.65 4.58
N VAL A 169 -1.65 16.37 5.59
CA VAL A 169 -1.60 15.10 6.34
C VAL A 169 -2.04 13.93 5.46
N ALA A 170 -3.05 14.13 4.62
CA ALA A 170 -3.45 13.13 3.62
C ALA A 170 -2.32 12.82 2.62
N LEU A 171 -1.55 13.83 2.19
CA LEU A 171 -0.38 13.62 1.33
C LEU A 171 0.74 12.84 2.04
N VAL A 172 1.01 13.15 3.31
CA VAL A 172 1.97 12.40 4.13
C VAL A 172 1.53 10.94 4.26
N LEU A 173 0.26 10.71 4.57
CA LEU A 173 -0.34 9.38 4.62
C LEU A 173 -0.07 8.63 3.30
N LEU A 174 -0.54 9.15 2.17
CA LEU A 174 -0.37 8.52 0.85
C LEU A 174 1.09 8.23 0.48
N THR A 175 2.02 9.08 0.95
CA THR A 175 3.47 8.87 0.76
C THR A 175 3.97 7.71 1.59
N LEU A 176 3.63 7.65 2.89
CA LEU A 176 3.97 6.53 3.78
C LEU A 176 3.41 5.21 3.25
N MET A 177 2.17 5.23 2.75
CA MET A 177 1.54 4.07 2.14
C MET A 177 2.34 3.55 0.94
N THR A 178 2.73 4.45 0.03
CA THR A 178 3.50 4.08 -1.17
C THR A 178 4.87 3.51 -0.78
N LEU A 179 5.55 4.13 0.19
CA LEU A 179 6.84 3.65 0.69
C LEU A 179 6.72 2.27 1.33
N ALA A 180 5.74 2.07 2.22
CA ALA A 180 5.50 0.78 2.86
C ALA A 180 5.22 -0.31 1.83
N ALA A 181 4.30 -0.07 0.88
CA ALA A 181 3.96 -1.03 -0.16
C ALA A 181 5.19 -1.40 -1.02
N VAL A 182 5.96 -0.43 -1.48
CA VAL A 182 7.15 -0.68 -2.29
C VAL A 182 8.24 -1.43 -1.51
N LEU A 183 8.51 -1.04 -0.26
CA LEU A 183 9.52 -1.69 0.58
C LEU A 183 9.15 -3.14 0.90
N ASN A 184 7.87 -3.40 1.19
CA ASN A 184 7.37 -4.74 1.50
C ASN A 184 7.55 -5.73 0.33
N HIS A 185 7.55 -5.24 -0.92
CA HIS A 185 7.74 -6.06 -2.11
C HIS A 185 9.17 -6.01 -2.65
N ALA A 186 10.10 -5.30 -2.02
CA ALA A 186 11.39 -5.00 -2.65
C ALA A 186 12.34 -6.20 -2.80
N GLY A 187 11.99 -7.36 -2.24
CA GLY A 187 12.76 -8.61 -2.30
C GLY A 187 14.03 -8.61 -1.44
N ARG A 188 14.23 -7.55 -0.64
CA ARG A 188 15.32 -7.43 0.33
C ARG A 188 14.83 -6.83 1.64
N GLU A 189 15.31 -7.38 2.74
CA GLU A 189 15.10 -6.86 4.08
C GLU A 189 16.19 -5.85 4.43
N VAL A 190 15.79 -4.59 4.59
CA VAL A 190 16.71 -3.47 4.87
C VAL A 190 16.97 -3.29 6.36
N TRP A 191 16.07 -3.80 7.21
CA TRP A 191 16.21 -3.68 8.64
C TRP A 191 17.17 -4.72 9.21
N PRO A 192 18.07 -4.35 10.13
CA PRO A 192 18.89 -5.32 10.84
C PRO A 192 18.04 -6.33 11.61
N GLU A 193 18.40 -7.61 11.58
CA GLU A 193 17.63 -8.68 12.26
C GLU A 193 17.49 -8.45 13.77
N ALA A 194 18.51 -7.88 14.40
CA ALA A 194 18.47 -7.50 15.82
C ALA A 194 17.38 -6.46 16.14
N TRP A 195 16.98 -5.65 15.16
CA TRP A 195 15.94 -4.62 15.33
C TRP A 195 14.55 -5.21 15.10
N LEU A 196 14.43 -6.18 14.19
CA LEU A 196 13.16 -6.85 13.89
C LEU A 196 12.59 -7.65 15.07
N SER A 197 13.44 -8.03 16.04
CA SER A 197 13.01 -8.68 17.28
C SER A 197 12.58 -7.70 18.38
N ARG A 198 12.81 -6.39 18.22
CA ARG A 198 12.58 -5.37 19.25
C ARG A 198 11.46 -4.41 18.88
N ALA A 199 10.78 -3.86 19.89
CA ALA A 199 9.84 -2.77 19.65
C ALA A 199 10.58 -1.50 19.20
N PRO A 200 9.97 -0.66 18.34
CA PRO A 200 8.66 -0.87 17.74
C PRO A 200 8.69 -1.74 16.46
N LEU A 201 9.87 -1.97 15.86
CA LEU A 201 10.04 -2.64 14.56
C LEU A 201 9.44 -4.05 14.48
N ARG A 202 9.42 -4.81 15.58
CA ARG A 202 8.73 -6.11 15.65
C ARG A 202 7.23 -6.06 15.36
N TRP A 203 6.62 -4.88 15.39
CA TRP A 203 5.19 -4.68 15.13
C TRP A 203 4.91 -4.20 13.72
N PHE A 204 5.92 -3.75 12.98
CA PHE A 204 5.75 -3.33 11.60
C PHE A 204 5.83 -4.52 10.66
N ILE A 205 5.09 -4.43 9.56
CA ILE A 205 5.26 -5.33 8.43
C ILE A 205 6.53 -4.96 7.69
N THR A 206 7.30 -5.99 7.37
CA THR A 206 8.59 -5.85 6.71
C THR A 206 8.58 -6.61 5.39
N ALA A 207 9.62 -6.39 4.58
CA ALA A 207 9.82 -7.17 3.36
C ALA A 207 9.85 -8.68 3.66
N SER A 208 10.48 -9.11 4.76
CA SER A 208 10.50 -10.52 5.17
C SER A 208 9.10 -11.06 5.49
N HIS A 209 8.27 -10.28 6.20
CA HIS A 209 6.91 -10.68 6.58
C HIS A 209 6.02 -10.86 5.36
N HIS A 210 6.08 -9.91 4.43
CA HIS A 210 5.26 -9.91 3.22
C HIS A 210 5.75 -10.87 2.14
N ASP A 211 7.06 -11.07 2.00
CA ASP A 211 7.62 -12.09 1.10
C ASP A 211 7.20 -13.51 1.53
N ALA A 212 7.13 -13.79 2.84
CA ALA A 212 6.60 -15.05 3.35
C ALA A 212 5.11 -15.24 3.02
N HIS A 213 4.33 -14.16 3.00
CA HIS A 213 2.93 -14.15 2.57
C HIS A 213 2.80 -14.58 1.10
N HIS A 214 3.56 -13.95 0.19
CA HIS A 214 3.62 -14.27 -1.25
C HIS A 214 4.09 -15.69 -1.57
N LYS A 215 4.72 -16.37 -0.61
CA LYS A 215 5.19 -17.76 -0.78
C LYS A 215 4.22 -18.80 -0.22
N ARG A 216 3.51 -18.48 0.87
CA ARG A 216 2.69 -19.45 1.61
C ARG A 216 1.18 -19.26 1.46
N PHE A 217 0.71 -18.07 1.09
CA PHE A 217 -0.69 -17.76 0.74
C PHE A 217 -1.70 -17.97 1.89
N ASN A 218 -1.26 -18.28 3.11
CA ASN A 218 -2.15 -18.70 4.21
C ASN A 218 -1.93 -17.95 5.54
N GLY A 219 -1.35 -16.75 5.48
CA GLY A 219 -1.15 -15.90 6.66
C GLY A 219 -0.42 -14.62 6.31
N ASN A 220 -0.09 -13.80 7.32
CA ASN A 220 0.57 -12.50 7.16
C ASN A 220 -0.24 -11.53 6.27
N TYR A 221 -1.47 -11.22 6.66
CA TYR A 221 -2.42 -10.41 5.88
C TYR A 221 -2.41 -8.92 6.21
N GLY A 222 -1.70 -8.47 7.23
CA GLY A 222 -1.71 -7.05 7.61
C GLY A 222 -1.12 -6.12 6.54
N LEU A 223 -1.22 -4.80 6.75
CA LEU A 223 -0.74 -3.78 5.81
C LEU A 223 0.52 -3.04 6.29
N TYR A 224 0.42 -2.37 7.44
CA TYR A 224 1.52 -1.66 8.11
C TYR A 224 1.97 -2.38 9.37
N PHE A 225 1.04 -2.99 10.09
CA PHE A 225 1.31 -3.59 11.39
C PHE A 225 0.98 -5.08 11.41
N GLN A 226 1.81 -5.85 12.13
CA GLN A 226 1.57 -7.27 12.41
C GLN A 226 0.48 -7.49 13.47
N PHE A 227 -0.12 -6.41 14.00
CA PHE A 227 -1.07 -6.46 15.11
C PHE A 227 -2.25 -7.38 14.79
N TRP A 228 -2.91 -7.17 13.64
CA TRP A 228 -4.06 -7.97 13.25
C TRP A 228 -3.70 -9.41 12.89
N ASP A 229 -2.49 -9.66 12.39
CA ASP A 229 -2.01 -11.03 12.19
C ASP A 229 -1.88 -11.80 13.50
N ARG A 230 -1.51 -11.12 14.59
CA ARG A 230 -1.45 -11.73 15.94
C ARG A 230 -2.82 -11.94 16.52
N VAL A 231 -3.68 -10.92 16.46
CA VAL A 231 -5.05 -10.99 16.97
C VAL A 231 -5.86 -12.06 16.23
N GLY A 232 -5.76 -12.09 14.90
CA GLY A 232 -6.49 -13.02 14.06
C GLY A 232 -5.86 -14.41 13.91
N GLY A 233 -4.71 -14.65 14.56
CA GLY A 233 -4.01 -15.94 14.55
C GLY A 233 -3.43 -16.33 13.17
N THR A 234 -3.10 -15.35 12.34
CA THR A 234 -2.62 -15.55 10.95
C THR A 234 -1.13 -15.27 10.78
N GLN A 235 -0.40 -14.99 11.86
CA GLN A 235 1.05 -14.78 11.78
C GLN A 235 1.78 -16.07 11.39
N LEU A 236 2.50 -16.03 10.27
CA LEU A 236 3.33 -17.14 9.80
C LEU A 236 4.60 -17.22 10.64
N SER A 237 4.92 -18.42 11.15
CA SER A 237 6.16 -18.64 11.87
C SER A 237 7.37 -18.57 10.92
N GLY A 238 8.41 -17.83 11.31
CA GLY A 238 9.65 -17.64 10.55
C GLY A 238 10.55 -18.88 10.41
N ARG A 239 10.07 -20.08 10.75
CA ARG A 239 10.82 -21.34 10.57
C ARG A 239 10.24 -22.14 9.42
N ARG A 240 10.98 -22.17 8.31
CA ARG A 240 11.28 -23.33 7.46
C ARG A 240 12.31 -22.88 6.44
#